data_AF-A0A3M7CS89-F1
#
_entry.id   AF-A0A3M7CS89-F1
#
_cell.length_a   1.000
_cell.length_b   1.000
_cell.length_c   1.000
_cell.angle_alpha   90.00
_cell.angle_beta   90.00
_cell.angle_gamma   90.00
#
_symmetry.space_group_name_H-M   'P 1'
#
loop_
_entity.id
_entity.type
_entity.pdbx_description
1 polymer ?
#
loop_
_entity_poly.entity_id
_entity_poly.type
_entity_poly.pdbx_seq_one_letter_code
_entity_poly.pdbx_strand_id
1 'polypeptide(L)' 'MENERGELVDLYVPRKCSATNRIIKATDHASAQISVGNVDENGRYTGENKTYALCGFVRA' A
#
# COMPACT_ATOMS: atom_id res chain seq x y z
N MET A 1 -7.07 13.23 8.36
CA MET A 1 -7.63 14.59 8.53
C MET A 1 -7.01 15.21 9.78
N GLU A 2 -6.66 16.49 9.75
CA GLU A 2 -6.09 17.20 10.92
C GLU A 2 -7.12 18.19 11.48
N ASN A 3 -7.17 18.34 12.80
CA ASN A 3 -7.97 19.38 13.45
C ASN A 3 -7.21 20.73 13.49
N GLU A 4 -7.86 21.80 13.99
CA GLU A 4 -7.24 23.13 14.12
C GLU A 4 -6.03 23.17 15.08
N ARG A 5 -5.84 22.13 15.89
CA ARG A 5 -4.68 21.97 16.79
C ARG A 5 -3.53 21.18 16.15
N GLY A 6 -3.66 20.76 14.88
CA GLY A 6 -2.66 19.97 14.17
C GLY A 6 -2.62 18.49 14.57
N GLU A 7 -3.65 18.01 15.27
CA GLU A 7 -3.74 16.60 15.66
C GLU A 7 -4.47 15.80 14.58
N LEU A 8 -3.96 14.61 14.26
CA LEU A 8 -4.57 13.71 13.29
C LEU A 8 -5.81 13.07 13.91
N VAL A 9 -6.99 13.51 13.48
CA VAL A 9 -8.29 13.06 14.02
C VAL A 9 -8.85 11.82 13.33
N ASP A 10 -8.20 11.36 12.26
CA ASP A 10 -8.64 10.17 11.52
C ASP A 10 -8.26 8.88 12.23
N LEU A 11 -9.23 7.99 12.43
CA LEU A 11 -9.00 6.67 13.01
C LEU A 11 -8.30 5.71 12.03
N TYR A 12 -8.44 5.94 10.72
CA TYR A 12 -7.87 5.09 9.70
C TYR A 12 -7.52 5.89 8.45
N VAL A 13 -6.26 5.75 8.01
CA VAL A 13 -5.79 6.28 6.73
C VAL A 13 -5.80 5.15 5.69
N PRO A 14 -6.65 5.21 4.66
CA PRO A 14 -6.76 4.14 3.69
C PRO A 14 -5.52 4.02 2.79
N ARG A 15 -5.23 2.78 2.37
CA ARG A 15 -4.13 2.48 1.45
C ARG A 15 -4.41 3.09 0.07
N LYS A 16 -3.34 3.51 -0.60
CA LYS A 16 -3.38 3.98 -2.00
C LYS A 16 -2.82 2.90 -2.91
N CYS A 17 -3.47 2.68 -4.04
CA CYS A 17 -2.99 1.78 -5.08
C CYS A 17 -1.71 2.33 -5.71
N SER A 18 -0.64 1.55 -5.68
CA SER A 18 0.67 1.90 -6.23
C SER A 18 0.65 2.08 -7.76
N ALA A 19 -0.26 1.42 -8.47
CA ALA A 19 -0.35 1.47 -9.92
C ALA A 19 -1.17 2.67 -10.43
N THR A 20 -2.28 3.01 -9.77
CA THR A 20 -3.25 4.00 -10.28
C THR A 20 -3.41 5.23 -9.39
N ASN A 21 -2.73 5.26 -8.24
CA ASN A 21 -2.88 6.31 -7.22
C ASN A 21 -4.32 6.46 -6.65
N ARG A 22 -5.22 5.52 -6.95
CA ARG A 22 -6.59 5.50 -6.41
C ARG A 22 -6.59 4.98 -4.98
N ILE A 23 -7.56 5.44 -4.19
CA ILE A 23 -7.76 4.93 -2.82
C ILE A 23 -8.36 3.52 -2.90
N ILE A 24 -7.78 2.58 -2.15
CA ILE A 24 -8.32 1.24 -1.96
C ILE A 24 -9.43 1.33 -0.90
N LYS A 25 -10.68 1.12 -1.33
CA LYS A 25 -11.85 1.17 -0.45
C LYS A 25 -11.93 -0.08 0.42
N ALA A 26 -12.61 0.01 1.57
CA ALA A 26 -12.82 -1.13 2.47
C ALA A 26 -13.60 -2.28 1.82
N THR A 27 -14.45 -1.99 0.85
CA THR A 27 -15.24 -2.98 0.09
C THR A 27 -14.46 -3.64 -1.05
N ASP A 28 -13.25 -3.19 -1.36
CA ASP A 28 -12.42 -3.74 -2.44
C ASP A 28 -11.70 -5.01 -1.96
N HIS A 29 -12.46 -6.11 -1.85
CA HIS A 29 -11.94 -7.42 -1.45
C HIS A 29 -11.04 -8.07 -2.51
N ALA A 30 -11.05 -7.55 -3.74
CA ALA A 30 -10.15 -7.97 -4.82
C ALA A 30 -8.80 -7.24 -4.75
N SER A 31 -8.62 -6.28 -3.83
CA SER A 31 -7.32 -5.65 -3.60
C SER A 31 -6.28 -6.66 -3.09
N ALA A 32 -5.04 -6.51 -3.53
CA ALA A 32 -3.93 -7.37 -3.15
C ALA A 32 -2.75 -6.52 -2.67
N GLN A 33 -2.01 -7.05 -1.70
CA GLN A 33 -0.76 -6.46 -1.24
C GLN A 33 0.36 -7.46 -1.49
N ILE A 34 1.39 -7.00 -2.19
CA ILE A 34 2.52 -7.82 -2.62
C ILE A 34 3.78 -7.23 -2.00
N SER A 35 4.54 -8.04 -1.28
CA SER A 35 5.86 -7.66 -0.78
C SER A 35 6.93 -8.33 -1.64
N VAL A 36 7.75 -7.50 -2.29
CA VAL A 36 8.86 -7.96 -3.14
C VAL A 36 10.15 -7.77 -2.35
N GLY A 37 10.90 -8.85 -2.14
CA GLY A 37 12.17 -8.80 -1.45
C GLY A 37 13.28 -8.18 -2.29
N ASN A 38 14.01 -7.23 -1.70
CA ASN A 38 15.21 -6.69 -2.30
C ASN A 38 16.32 -7.75 -2.24
N VAL A 39 17.06 -7.90 -3.34
CA VAL A 39 18.16 -8.86 -3.46
C VAL A 39 19.49 -8.12 -3.58
N ASP A 40 20.54 -8.72 -3.03
CA ASP A 40 21.91 -8.25 -3.20
C ASP A 40 22.48 -8.68 -4.57
N GLU A 41 23.72 -8.28 -4.86
CA GLU A 41 24.42 -8.60 -6.10
C GLU A 41 24.64 -10.12 -6.30
N ASN A 42 24.58 -10.90 -5.21
CA ASN A 42 24.68 -12.36 -5.24
C ASN A 42 23.30 -13.05 -5.36
N GLY A 43 22.23 -12.27 -5.56
CA GLY A 43 20.86 -12.78 -5.63
C GLY A 43 20.29 -13.26 -4.30
N ARG A 44 20.90 -12.90 -3.17
CA ARG A 44 20.41 -13.26 -1.83
C ARG A 44 19.46 -12.20 -1.32
N TYR A 45 18.43 -12.65 -0.62
CA TYR A 45 17.47 -11.77 0.02
C TYR A 45 18.14 -10.94 1.12
N THR A 46 17.96 -9.62 1.05
CA THR A 46 18.61 -8.63 1.93
C THR A 46 17.89 -8.42 3.26
N GLY A 47 16.68 -8.98 3.43
CA GLY A 47 15.83 -8.72 4.59
C GLY A 47 14.87 -7.54 4.40
N GLU A 48 15.11 -6.66 3.42
CA GLU A 48 14.22 -5.55 3.09
C GLU A 48 13.21 -5.94 2.02
N ASN A 49 11.96 -5.50 2.20
CA ASN A 49 10.87 -5.71 1.25
C ASN A 49 10.32 -4.38 0.76
N LYS A 50 10.09 -4.29 -0.54
CA LYS A 50 9.29 -3.24 -1.15
C LYS A 50 7.84 -3.71 -1.31
N THR A 51 6.93 -3.07 -0.61
CA THR A 51 5.51 -3.42 -0.63
C THR A 51 4.75 -2.59 -1.66
N TYR A 52 3.94 -3.27 -2.47
CA TYR A 52 3.03 -2.68 -3.44
C TYR A 52 1.60 -3.05 -3.10
N ALA A 53 0.70 -2.06 -3.17
CA ALA A 53 -0.72 -2.26 -2.98
C ALA A 53 -1.43 -2.09 -4.33
N LEU A 54 -2.20 -3.10 -4.76
CA LEU A 54 -2.97 -3.09 -6.00
C LEU A 54 -4.45 -3.07 -5.67
N CYS A 55 -5.21 -2.15 -6.29
CA CYS A 55 -6.66 -2.15 -6.20
C CYS A 55 -7.26 -3.23 -7.11
N GLY A 56 -8.45 -3.73 -6.76
CA GLY A 56 -9.17 -4.73 -7.53
C GLY A 56 -9.50 -4.27 -8.96
N PHE A 57 -9.70 -2.97 -9.17
CA PHE A 57 -9.93 -2.38 -10.49
C PHE A 57 -8.82 -2.69 -11.51
N VAL A 58 -7.55 -2.75 -11.08
CA VAL A 58 -6.42 -3.04 -11.97
C VAL A 58 -6.38 -4.51 -12.38
N ARG A 59 -7.06 -5.38 -11.63
CA ARG A 59 -7.08 -6.83 -11.82
C ARG A 59 -8.34 -7.34 -12.53
N ALA A 60 -9.30 -6.44 -12.82
CA ALA A 60 -10.56 -6.74 -13.46
C ALA A 60 -10.46 -6.64 -14.99
#